data_AF-A0A2H0ESR8-F1
#
_entry.id   AF-A0A2H0ESR8-F1
#
_cell.length_a   1.000
_cell.length_b   1.000
_cell.length_c   1.000
_cell.angle_alpha   90.00
_cell.angle_beta   90.00
_cell.angle_gamma   90.00
#
_symmetry.space_group_name_H-M   'P 1'
#
loop_
_entity.id
_entity.type
_entity.pdbx_description
1 polymer ?
#
loop_
_entity_poly.entity_id
_entity_poly.type
_entity_poly.pdbx_seq_one_letter_code
_entity_poly.pdbx_strand_id
1 'polypeptide(L)'
;FAATQVGGKPDTPSCSTCHTANPRAEGRTRAGKAIEPMAASVSPTRYTDFKFVEKWFGRNCDSVLGRACTPGEKADFIAYMASL
;
A
#
# COMPACT_ATOMS: atom_id res chain seq x y z
N PHE A 1 1.46 4.05 -7.59
CA PHE A 1 0.36 3.45 -6.79
C PHE A 1 -0.61 2.63 -7.63
N ALA A 2 -1.31 3.23 -8.61
CA ALA A 2 -2.31 2.52 -9.41
C ALA A 2 -1.75 1.75 -10.62
N ALA A 3 -0.46 1.90 -10.92
CA ALA A 3 0.19 1.28 -12.06
C ALA A 3 0.29 -0.25 -11.89
N THR A 4 -0.06 -0.98 -12.95
CA THR A 4 0.09 -2.43 -13.08
C THR A 4 1.58 -2.80 -13.17
N GLN A 5 1.96 -3.82 -12.42
CA GLN A 5 3.31 -4.35 -12.28
C GLN A 5 3.32 -5.81 -12.74
N VAL A 6 4.44 -6.24 -13.31
CA VAL A 6 4.62 -7.60 -13.85
C VAL A 6 5.61 -8.44 -13.04
N GLY A 7 6.31 -7.85 -12.07
CA GLY A 7 7.32 -8.54 -11.27
C GLY A 7 6.75 -9.35 -10.10
N GLY A 8 5.60 -8.97 -9.57
CA GLY A 8 4.96 -9.62 -8.42
C GLY A 8 4.02 -10.75 -8.79
N LYS A 9 3.09 -11.04 -7.87
CA LYS A 9 2.09 -12.10 -8.05
C LYS A 9 1.05 -11.68 -9.09
N PRO A 10 0.62 -12.58 -9.99
CA PRO A 10 -0.37 -12.27 -11.03
C PRO A 10 -1.71 -11.74 -10.49
N ASP A 11 -2.08 -12.14 -9.27
CA ASP A 11 -3.34 -11.78 -8.62
C ASP A 11 -3.28 -10.50 -7.77
N THR A 12 -2.10 -9.89 -7.60
CA THR A 12 -1.93 -8.53 -7.04
C THR A 12 -0.96 -7.71 -7.88
N PRO A 13 -1.34 -7.35 -9.11
CA PRO A 13 -0.45 -6.62 -9.99
C PRO A 13 -0.35 -5.13 -9.65
N SER A 14 -1.13 -4.60 -8.71
CA SER A 14 -1.08 -3.19 -8.32
C SER A 14 -1.42 -2.99 -6.84
N CYS A 15 -0.91 -1.92 -6.23
CA CYS A 15 -1.31 -1.52 -4.88
C CYS A 15 -2.82 -1.26 -4.80
N SER A 16 -3.41 -0.74 -5.89
CA SER A 16 -4.83 -0.45 -5.98
C SER A 16 -5.72 -1.69 -6.04
N THR A 17 -5.15 -2.90 -6.22
CA THR A 17 -5.90 -4.16 -6.16
C THR A 17 -6.61 -4.34 -4.82
N CYS A 18 -5.97 -3.95 -3.71
CA CYS A 18 -6.55 -4.01 -2.37
C CYS A 18 -6.99 -2.64 -1.85
N HIS A 19 -6.31 -1.56 -2.25
CA HIS A 19 -6.48 -0.23 -1.65
C HIS A 19 -7.33 0.73 -2.50
N THR A 20 -7.96 0.23 -3.56
CA THR A 20 -8.69 1.01 -4.58
C THR A 20 -7.80 1.99 -5.35
N ALA A 21 -8.34 2.62 -6.39
CA ALA A 21 -7.64 3.71 -7.08
C ALA A 21 -7.68 5.05 -6.31
N ASN A 22 -8.60 5.20 -5.34
CA ASN A 22 -8.75 6.38 -4.51
C ASN A 22 -8.18 6.10 -3.10
N PRO A 23 -7.00 6.64 -2.73
CA PRO A 23 -6.40 6.37 -1.43
C PRO A 23 -7.20 6.85 -0.22
N ARG A 24 -8.22 7.70 -0.42
CA ARG A 24 -9.16 8.16 0.62
C ARG A 24 -10.33 7.21 0.85
N ALA A 25 -10.53 6.22 -0.02
CA ALA A 25 -11.60 5.24 0.11
C ALA A 25 -11.14 4.01 0.92
N GLU A 26 -12.10 3.32 1.53
CA GLU A 26 -11.88 2.02 2.17
C GLU A 26 -11.49 0.97 1.13
N GLY A 27 -10.42 0.22 1.44
CA GLY A 27 -9.97 -0.92 0.64
C GLY A 27 -10.56 -2.26 1.09
N ARG A 28 -10.18 -3.32 0.40
CA ARG A 28 -10.58 -4.69 0.73
C ARG A 28 -9.43 -5.66 0.56
N THR A 29 -9.28 -6.57 1.53
CA THR A 29 -8.42 -7.75 1.35
C THR A 29 -9.07 -8.71 0.35
N ARG A 30 -8.29 -9.66 -0.18
CA ARG A 30 -8.80 -10.72 -1.07
C ARG A 30 -9.90 -11.57 -0.42
N ALA A 31 -9.91 -11.66 0.91
CA ALA A 31 -10.94 -12.37 1.69
C ALA A 31 -12.16 -11.49 2.04
N GLY A 32 -12.26 -10.27 1.52
CA GLY A 32 -13.40 -9.38 1.74
C GLY A 32 -13.34 -8.55 3.02
N LYS A 33 -12.29 -8.67 3.85
CA LYS A 33 -12.11 -7.81 5.04
C LYS A 33 -11.79 -6.37 4.65
N ALA A 34 -12.42 -5.40 5.29
CA ALA A 34 -12.15 -3.97 5.14
C ALA A 34 -10.69 -3.61 5.46
N ILE A 35 -10.17 -2.62 4.74
CA ILE A 35 -8.86 -2.01 4.96
C ILE A 35 -9.09 -0.50 5.07
N GLU A 36 -8.63 0.12 6.16
CA GLU A 36 -8.70 1.57 6.32
C GLU A 36 -8.07 2.31 5.12
N PRO A 37 -8.53 3.51 4.78
CA PRO A 37 -7.90 4.36 3.77
C PRO A 37 -6.38 4.49 3.92
N MET A 38 -5.68 4.63 2.79
CA MET A 38 -4.23 4.81 2.78
C MET A 38 -3.82 6.27 3.02
N ALA A 39 -4.68 7.23 2.66
CA ALA A 39 -4.47 8.65 2.88
C ALA A 39 -4.49 8.98 4.38
N ALA A 40 -3.44 9.64 4.86
CA ALA A 40 -3.31 9.97 6.28
C ALA A 40 -4.35 11.00 6.75
N SER A 41 -4.89 11.83 5.83
CA SER A 41 -5.96 12.78 6.14
C SER A 41 -7.26 12.11 6.61
N VAL A 42 -7.52 10.87 6.19
CA VAL A 42 -8.73 10.11 6.55
C VAL A 42 -8.45 9.06 7.63
N SER A 43 -7.21 8.56 7.70
CA SER A 43 -6.78 7.58 8.71
C SER A 43 -5.52 8.07 9.43
N PRO A 44 -5.64 8.99 10.42
CA PRO A 44 -4.50 9.71 11.01
C PRO A 44 -3.50 8.84 11.76
N THR A 45 -3.90 7.65 12.17
CA THR A 45 -3.02 6.66 12.83
C THR A 45 -2.19 5.85 11.83
N ARG A 46 -2.42 6.00 10.52
CA ARG A 46 -1.58 5.41 9.47
C ARG A 46 -0.14 5.82 9.66
N TYR A 47 0.77 4.86 9.43
CA TYR A 47 2.22 5.07 9.45
C TYR A 47 2.86 5.40 10.81
N THR A 48 2.12 5.28 11.92
CA THR A 48 2.62 5.62 13.27
C THR A 48 3.33 4.46 13.99
N ASP A 49 3.03 3.21 13.63
CA ASP A 49 3.74 2.01 14.14
C ASP A 49 4.78 1.54 13.12
N PHE A 50 6.05 1.79 13.42
CA PHE A 50 7.18 1.40 12.57
C PHE A 50 7.21 -0.10 12.26
N LYS A 51 6.99 -0.98 13.25
CA LYS A 51 7.05 -2.43 13.06
C LYS A 51 5.91 -2.90 12.16
N PHE A 52 4.73 -2.32 12.34
CA PHE A 52 3.58 -2.61 11.49
C PHE A 52 3.82 -2.15 10.04
N VAL A 53 4.32 -0.93 9.86
CA VAL A 53 4.61 -0.36 8.54
C VAL A 53 5.65 -1.19 7.79
N GLU A 54 6.78 -1.50 8.43
CA GLU A 54 7.86 -2.27 7.79
C GLU A 54 7.42 -3.68 7.43
N LYS A 55 6.64 -4.35 8.30
CA LYS A 55 6.05 -5.65 8.00
C LYS A 55 5.19 -5.62 6.74
N TRP A 56 4.34 -4.60 6.59
CA TRP A 56 3.44 -4.51 5.44
C TRP A 56 4.13 -4.03 4.18
N PHE A 57 5.12 -3.14 4.26
CA PHE A 57 5.95 -2.83 3.11
C PHE A 57 6.65 -4.07 2.59
N GLY A 58 7.28 -4.88 3.45
CA GLY A 58 7.91 -6.14 3.00
C GLY A 58 6.93 -7.03 2.24
N ARG A 59 5.80 -7.38 2.86
CA ARG A 59 4.79 -8.27 2.26
C ARG A 59 4.18 -7.73 0.97
N ASN A 60 3.86 -6.44 0.95
CA ASN A 60 3.12 -5.84 -0.16
C ASN A 60 4.05 -5.53 -1.34
N CYS A 61 5.27 -5.05 -1.09
CA CYS A 61 6.26 -4.86 -2.15
C CYS A 61 6.64 -6.19 -2.79
N ASP A 62 6.86 -7.25 -2.00
CA ASP A 62 7.11 -8.59 -2.56
C ASP A 62 5.92 -9.10 -3.38
N SER A 63 4.69 -8.86 -2.91
CA SER A 63 3.49 -9.33 -3.61
C SER A 63 3.17 -8.55 -4.89
N VAL A 64 3.46 -7.25 -4.95
CA VAL A 64 3.12 -6.37 -6.09
C VAL A 64 4.29 -6.22 -7.06
N LEU A 65 5.50 -5.99 -6.54
CA LEU A 65 6.70 -5.73 -7.32
C LEU A 65 7.58 -6.97 -7.52
N GLY A 66 7.40 -8.01 -6.71
CA GLY A 66 8.29 -9.18 -6.71
C GLY A 66 9.64 -8.95 -6.05
N ARG A 67 9.79 -7.81 -5.35
CA ARG A 67 11.00 -7.40 -4.64
C ARG A 67 10.67 -6.47 -3.49
N ALA A 68 11.61 -6.31 -2.57
CA ALA A 68 11.55 -5.25 -1.58
C ALA A 68 11.51 -3.86 -2.25
N CYS A 69 10.69 -2.97 -1.68
CA CYS A 69 10.79 -1.55 -1.98
C CYS A 69 12.08 -0.99 -1.40
N THR A 70 12.76 -0.13 -2.16
CA THR A 70 13.90 0.64 -1.69
C THR A 70 13.47 1.66 -0.63
N PRO A 71 14.41 2.16 0.21
CA PRO A 71 14.10 3.23 1.16
C PRO A 71 13.48 4.48 0.50
N GLY A 72 13.95 4.85 -0.70
CA GLY A 72 13.40 5.96 -1.47
C GLY A 72 11.95 5.71 -1.89
N GLU A 73 11.64 4.55 -2.46
CA GLU A 73 10.26 4.19 -2.84
C GLU A 73 9.30 4.20 -1.64
N LYS A 74 9.76 3.76 -0.46
CA LYS A 74 8.97 3.83 0.77
C LYS A 74 8.72 5.28 1.21
N ALA A 75 9.75 6.11 1.18
CA ALA A 75 9.65 7.53 1.55
C ALA A 75 8.69 8.28 0.61
N ASP A 76 8.85 8.12 -0.70
CA ASP A 76 8.00 8.72 -1.72
C ASP A 76 6.54 8.28 -1.55
N PHE A 77 6.32 6.99 -1.27
CA PHE A 77 4.99 6.46 -1.00
C PHE A 77 4.33 7.13 0.21
N ILE A 78 5.03 7.20 1.36
CA ILE A 78 4.48 7.80 2.57
C ILE A 78 4.22 9.29 2.35
N ALA A 79 5.16 10.02 1.73
CA ALA A 79 5.02 11.44 1.45
C ALA A 79 3.79 11.71 0.57
N TYR A 80 3.60 10.91 -0.49
CA TYR A 80 2.40 11.01 -1.31
C TYR A 80 1.12 10.74 -0.51
N MET A 81 1.08 9.68 0.29
CA MET A 81 -0.11 9.35 1.11
C MET A 81 -0.38 10.37 2.23
N ALA A 82 0.64 11.07 2.71
CA ALA A 82 0.52 12.14 3.68
C ALA A 82 0.03 13.46 3.05
N SER A 83 0.28 13.68 1.76
CA SER A 83 -0.22 14.84 1.01
C SER A 83 -1.68 14.72 0.57
N LEU A 84 -2.27 13.53 0.70
CA LEU A 84 -3.67 13.24 0.38
C LEU A 84 -4.53 13.30 1.63
#